data_AF-A0A397XRR5-F1
#
_entry.id   AF-A0A397XRR5-F1
#
_cell.length_a   1.000
_cell.length_b   1.000
_cell.length_c   1.000
_cell.angle_alpha   90.00
_cell.angle_beta   90.00
_cell.angle_gamma   90.00
#
_symmetry.space_group_name_H-M   'P 1'
#
loop_
_entity.id
_entity.type
_entity.pdbx_description
1 polymer ?
#
loop_
_entity_poly.entity_id
_entity_poly.type
_entity_poly.pdbx_seq_one_letter_code
_entity_poly.pdbx_strand_id
1 'polypeptide(L)'
;MYFRSQEQVKKLGRVPLINCAKTSMSSKLISGDRDFFANLVVDAVLSVKMTNQRGEIKYPIKGINILKAHGQSARDSYLLKGYALNTGSAAQGCH
;
A
#
# COMPACT_ATOMS: atom_id res chain seq x y z
N MET A 1 17.70 14.12 19.86
CA MET A 1 16.44 14.89 19.82
C MET A 1 15.31 13.97 19.39
N TYR A 2 14.52 13.43 20.33
CA TYR A 2 13.37 12.58 20.01
C TYR A 2 12.10 13.43 19.97
N PHE A 3 11.61 13.74 18.78
CA PHE A 3 10.32 14.39 18.59
C PHE A 3 9.19 13.43 19.00
N ARG A 4 8.65 13.62 20.21
CA ARG A 4 7.37 13.07 20.67
C ARG A 4 6.23 13.78 19.92
N SER A 5 5.85 13.30 18.73
CA SER A 5 4.77 13.90 17.92
C SER A 5 3.58 12.97 17.61
N GLN A 6 3.47 11.84 18.32
CA GLN A 6 2.48 10.79 18.00
C GLN A 6 1.01 11.26 18.04
N GLU A 7 0.71 12.37 18.72
CA GLU A 7 -0.66 12.88 18.88
C GLU A 7 -1.10 13.82 17.74
N GLN A 8 -0.17 14.59 17.17
CA GLN A 8 -0.47 15.45 16.01
C GLN A 8 -0.53 14.66 14.70
N VAL A 9 0.25 13.60 14.56
CA VAL A 9 0.29 12.78 13.33
C VAL A 9 -1.02 12.02 13.09
N LYS A 10 -1.73 11.60 14.15
CA LYS A 10 -3.04 10.93 14.04
C LYS A 10 -4.15 11.83 13.45
N LYS A 11 -3.97 13.15 13.49
CA LYS A 11 -4.90 14.13 12.91
C LYS A 11 -4.58 14.48 11.45
N LEU A 12 -3.46 13.99 10.90
CA LEU A 12 -3.18 14.15 9.48
C LEU A 12 -4.16 13.26 8.73
N GLY A 13 -5.07 13.90 7.99
CA GLY A 13 -6.02 13.20 7.14
C GLY A 13 -5.32 12.43 6.00
N ARG A 14 -6.12 11.91 5.07
CA ARG A 14 -5.60 11.17 3.91
C ARG A 14 -4.79 12.04 2.94
N VAL A 15 -5.11 13.34 2.85
CA VAL A 15 -4.57 14.27 1.85
C VAL A 15 -3.04 14.46 1.95
N PRO A 16 -2.45 14.74 3.13
CA PRO A 16 -0.99 14.81 3.28
C PRO A 16 -0.28 13.52 2.86
N LEU A 17 -0.83 12.36 3.19
CA LEU A 17 -0.24 11.06 2.84
C LEU A 17 -0.21 10.84 1.33
N ILE A 18 -1.30 11.20 0.64
CA ILE A 18 -1.37 11.15 -0.82
C ILE A 18 -0.33 12.08 -1.45
N ASN A 19 -0.18 13.30 -0.92
CA ASN A 19 0.79 14.26 -1.45
C ASN A 19 2.24 13.81 -1.24
N CYS A 20 2.57 13.25 -0.07
CA CYS A 20 3.88 12.64 0.18
C CYS A 20 4.17 11.48 -0.78
N ALA A 21 3.17 10.63 -1.05
CA ALA A 21 3.28 9.55 -2.01
C ALA A 21 3.50 10.09 -3.44
N LYS A 22 2.76 11.11 -3.86
CA LYS A 22 2.93 11.77 -5.17
C LYS A 22 4.32 12.36 -5.35
N THR A 23 4.85 13.07 -4.35
CA THR A 23 6.22 13.60 -4.39
C THR A 23 7.25 12.49 -4.52
N SER A 24 7.03 11.36 -3.85
CA SER A 24 7.92 10.20 -3.97
C SER A 24 7.89 9.59 -5.38
N MET A 25 6.76 9.69 -6.09
CA MET A 25 6.56 9.09 -7.42
C MET A 25 6.92 10.03 -8.58
N SER A 26 7.04 11.33 -8.33
CA SER A 26 7.18 12.34 -9.38
C SER A 26 8.42 12.17 -10.26
N SER A 27 9.51 11.62 -9.71
CA SER A 27 10.78 11.36 -10.39
C SER A 27 10.92 9.93 -10.93
N LYS A 28 9.87 9.12 -10.89
CA LYS A 28 9.89 7.69 -11.28
C LYS A 28 9.05 7.44 -12.52
N LEU A 29 9.22 6.28 -13.15
CA LEU A 29 8.47 5.88 -14.35
C LEU A 29 6.93 5.96 -14.16
N ILE A 30 6.46 5.72 -12.93
CA ILE A 30 5.04 5.77 -12.53
C ILE A 30 4.49 7.19 -12.34
N SER A 31 5.26 8.22 -12.68
CA SER A 31 4.87 9.63 -12.54
C SER A 31 3.65 10.01 -13.38
N GLY A 32 3.41 9.33 -14.52
CA GLY A 32 2.25 9.57 -15.38
C GLY A 32 0.91 9.22 -14.74
N ASP A 33 0.89 8.22 -13.85
CA ASP A 33 -0.32 7.73 -13.16
C ASP A 33 -0.22 7.91 -11.64
N ARG A 34 0.56 8.90 -11.19
CA ARG A 34 0.88 9.12 -9.78
C ARG A 34 -0.35 9.29 -8.90
N ASP A 35 -1.42 9.89 -9.40
CA ASP A 35 -2.67 10.10 -8.65
C ASP A 35 -3.37 8.78 -8.32
N PHE A 36 -3.36 7.86 -9.27
CA PHE A 36 -3.94 6.54 -9.12
C PHE A 36 -3.13 5.70 -8.12
N PHE A 37 -1.82 5.59 -8.35
CA PHE A 37 -0.93 4.82 -7.48
C PHE A 37 -0.81 5.41 -6.07
N ALA A 38 -0.85 6.74 -5.92
CA ALA A 38 -0.83 7.37 -4.59
C ALA A 38 -2.06 6.97 -3.76
N ASN A 39 -3.24 6.95 -4.36
CA ASN A 39 -4.45 6.51 -3.65
C ASN A 39 -4.37 5.02 -3.28
N LEU A 40 -3.92 4.18 -4.23
CA LEU A 40 -3.78 2.73 -4.05
C LEU A 40 -2.76 2.37 -2.96
N VAL A 41 -1.60 3.03 -2.95
CA VAL A 41 -0.55 2.80 -1.93
C VAL A 41 -1.02 3.24 -0.55
N VAL A 42 -1.69 4.39 -0.44
CA VAL A 42 -2.22 4.86 0.85
C VAL A 42 -3.27 3.89 1.39
N ASP A 43 -4.17 3.39 0.54
CA ASP A 43 -5.16 2.40 0.97
C ASP A 43 -4.53 1.06 1.38
N ALA A 44 -3.48 0.62 0.67
CA ALA A 44 -2.74 -0.59 1.01
C ALA A 44 -1.99 -0.47 2.35
N VAL A 45 -1.42 0.69 2.66
CA VAL A 45 -0.73 0.91 3.94
C VAL A 45 -1.73 0.99 5.10
N LEU A 46 -2.89 1.63 4.88
CA LEU A 46 -3.92 1.72 5.89
C LEU A 46 -4.58 0.37 6.20
N SER A 47 -4.70 -0.52 5.21
CA SER A 47 -5.30 -1.85 5.40
C SER A 47 -4.45 -2.79 6.25
N VAL A 48 -3.12 -2.64 6.25
CA VAL A 48 -2.21 -3.48 7.05
C VAL A 48 -2.01 -2.96 8.48
N LYS A 49 -2.73 -1.91 8.89
CA LYS A 49 -2.62 -1.32 10.23
C LYS A 49 -2.83 -2.40 11.30
N MET A 50 -1.79 -2.66 12.08
CA MET A 50 -1.84 -3.59 13.21
C MET A 50 -1.78 -2.80 14.50
N THR A 51 -2.68 -3.10 15.44
CA THR A 51 -2.64 -2.54 16.79
C THR A 51 -2.26 -3.66 17.75
N ASN A 52 -1.16 -3.49 18.46
CA ASN A 52 -0.73 -4.47 19.45
C ASN A 52 -1.58 -4.34 20.72
N GLN A 53 -1.59 -5.37 21.58
CA GLN A 53 -2.36 -5.36 22.84
C GLN A 53 -1.99 -4.20 23.79
N ARG A 54 -0.78 -3.64 23.65
CA ARG A 54 -0.32 -2.45 24.39
C ARG A 54 -0.75 -1.11 23.79
N GLY A 55 -1.58 -1.11 22.74
CA GLY A 55 -2.05 0.10 22.05
C GLY A 55 -1.04 0.72 21.08
N GLU A 56 0.10 0.05 20.83
CA GLU A 56 1.07 0.47 19.82
C GLU A 56 0.54 0.16 18.41
N ILE A 57 0.48 1.18 17.55
CA ILE A 57 0.10 1.03 16.14
C ILE A 57 1.38 0.79 15.33
N LYS A 58 1.42 -0.32 14.58
CA LYS A 58 2.50 -0.65 13.66
C LYS A 58 1.92 -0.92 12.26
N TYR A 59 2.65 -0.49 11.24
CA TYR A 59 2.32 -0.74 9.84
C TYR A 59 3.39 -1.69 9.26
N PRO A 60 3.13 -3.00 9.19
CA PRO A 60 4.08 -3.97 8.68
C PRO A 60 4.18 -3.83 7.15
N ILE A 61 5.19 -3.12 6.66
CA ILE A 61 5.44 -2.94 5.22
C ILE A 61 5.65 -4.29 4.50
N LYS A 62 6.25 -5.27 5.20
CA LYS A 62 6.42 -6.64 4.70
C LYS A 62 5.10 -7.40 4.50
N GLY A 63 3.99 -6.90 5.07
CA GLY A 63 2.66 -7.50 4.90
C GLY A 63 2.00 -7.13 3.57
N ILE A 64 2.53 -6.16 2.83
CA ILE A 64 2.01 -5.74 1.53
C ILE A 64 2.78 -6.50 0.45
N ASN A 65 2.10 -7.41 -0.26
CA ASN A 65 2.68 -8.10 -1.40
C ASN A 65 2.37 -7.36 -2.71
N ILE A 66 3.36 -7.27 -3.60
CA ILE A 66 3.21 -6.62 -4.91
C ILE A 66 3.40 -7.68 -5.99
N LEU A 67 2.31 -8.08 -6.63
CA LEU A 67 2.33 -8.98 -7.77
C LEU A 67 2.36 -8.20 -9.07
N LYS A 68 3.33 -8.51 -9.93
CA LYS A 68 3.46 -7.90 -11.26
C LYS A 68 2.98 -8.90 -12.30
N ALA A 69 1.83 -8.63 -12.90
CA ALA A 69 1.37 -9.34 -14.09
C ALA A 69 1.79 -8.54 -15.34
N HIS A 70 2.42 -9.19 -16.31
CA HIS A 70 2.76 -8.57 -17.59
C HIS A 70 1.54 -8.66 -18.53
N GLY A 71 1.00 -7.51 -18.92
CA GLY A 71 -0.21 -7.39 -19.75
C GLY A 71 -1.13 -6.28 -19.22
N GLN A 72 -2.06 -5.79 -20.06
CA GLN A 72 -3.00 -4.70 -19.76
C GLN A 72 -2.33 -3.34 -19.45
N SER A 73 -3.13 -2.34 -19.05
CA SER A 73 -2.66 -1.00 -18.73
C SER A 73 -2.21 -0.92 -17.27
N ALA A 74 -1.24 -0.04 -16.96
CA ALA A 74 -0.81 0.19 -15.58
C ALA A 74 -1.97 0.66 -14.66
N ARG A 75 -2.99 1.30 -15.24
CA ARG A 75 -4.22 1.73 -14.57
C ARG A 75 -5.15 0.60 -14.16
N ASP A 76 -4.96 -0.61 -14.69
CA ASP A 76 -5.75 -1.78 -14.31
C ASP A 76 -5.25 -2.41 -12.99
N SER A 77 -4.19 -1.86 -12.37
CA SER A 77 -3.67 -2.31 -11.08
C SER A 77 -4.66 -2.05 -9.95
N TYR A 78 -5.10 -3.08 -9.22
CA TYR A 78 -6.05 -2.91 -8.12
C TYR A 78 -5.51 -3.44 -6.78
N LEU A 79 -6.08 -2.93 -5.69
CA LEU A 79 -5.80 -3.42 -4.34
C LEU A 79 -6.73 -4.59 -4.02
N LEU A 80 -6.16 -5.78 -3.86
CA LEU A 80 -6.90 -6.93 -3.33
C LEU A 80 -7.13 -6.78 -1.83
N LYS A 81 -8.39 -6.88 -1.38
CA LYS A 81 -8.76 -6.90 0.06
C LYS A 81 -8.53 -8.28 0.67
N GLY A 82 -7.28 -8.76 0.59
CA GLY A 82 -6.87 -10.10 1.00
C GLY A 82 -5.38 -10.28 0.74
N TYR A 83 -4.89 -11.52 0.89
CA TYR A 83 -3.49 -11.83 0.60
C TYR A 83 -3.37 -12.51 -0.76
N ALA A 84 -2.56 -11.93 -1.65
CA ALA A 84 -2.31 -12.51 -2.97
C ALA A 84 -1.01 -13.34 -2.93
N LEU A 85 -1.12 -14.59 -3.37
CA LEU A 85 -0.01 -15.54 -3.47
C LEU A 85 0.21 -15.86 -4.95
N ASN A 86 1.45 -15.73 -5.42
CA ASN A 86 1.83 -16.19 -6.75
C ASN A 86 2.13 -17.70 -6.70
N THR A 87 1.09 -18.50 -6.53
CA THR A 87 1.18 -19.96 -6.55
C THR A 87 0.33 -20.48 -7.70
N GLY A 88 0.92 -21.26 -8.60
CA GLY A 88 0.12 -22.08 -9.51
C GLY A 88 -0.55 -23.21 -8.74
N SER A 89 -1.70 -23.69 -9.20
CA SER A 89 -2.32 -24.89 -8.61
C SER A 89 -1.31 -26.03 -8.62
N ALA A 90 -1.11 -26.67 -7.46
CA ALA A 90 -0.23 -27.83 -7.34
C ALA A 90 -0.72 -29.05 -8.16
N ALA A 91 -2.01 -29.06 -8.55
CA ALA A 91 -2.58 -30.00 -9.51
C ALA A 91 -3.51 -29.25 -10.48
N GLN A 92 -3.37 -29.49 -11.78
CA GLN A 92 -4.23 -28.92 -12.83
C GLN A 92 -5.61 -29.62 -12.94
N GLY A 93 -5.99 -30.43 -11.94
CA GLY A 93 -7.17 -31.30 -12.00
C GLY A 93 -8.19 -31.15 -10.87
N CYS A 94 -8.02 -30.16 -9.97
CA CYS A 94 -9.02 -29.90 -8.95
C CYS A 94 -9.95 -28.80 -9.45
N HIS A 95 -11.02 -29.20 -10.14
CA HIS A 95 -12.15 -28.34 -10.48
C HIS A 95 -13.16 -28.31 -9.34
#